data_AF-A0A2D4GGW2-F1
#
_entry.id   AF-A0A2D4GGW2-F1
#
_cell.length_a   1.000
_cell.length_b   1.000
_cell.length_c   1.000
_cell.angle_alpha   90.00
_cell.angle_beta   90.00
_cell.angle_gamma   90.00
#
_symmetry.space_group_name_H-M   'P 1'
#
loop_
_entity.id
_entity.type
_entity.pdbx_description
1 polymer ?
#
loop_
_entity_poly.entity_id
_entity_poly.type
_entity_poly.pdbx_seq_one_letter_code
_entity_poly.pdbx_strand_id
1 'polypeptide(L)'
;EFYELERAAAFVSDNGFTKIALQFPDTLLPDSADVATRMETATGAKMYVLGDTSYGSCCVDEVAAEHVGAEAIVHYGPACLSPCRKLPVLHIFGQEQLDAMRCVEVFQELYPDRQAYVVILSESAYFHAIDDLASKLQPIYPNVVFAQLDSKKTLDSSHPISGMIQQFGRRFIIDEDHGLENYSMFYIGSEGPELTNFMLSWNQCPFSSFDPRTGQGRCETLDVNRALRRRLYLVERARDAQVVGIVVGPLGADD
;
A
#
# COMPACT_ATOMS: atom_id res chain seq x y z
N GLU A 1 -14.94 -7.35 10.47
CA GLU A 1 -14.00 -7.56 11.58
C GLU A 1 -12.61 -7.17 11.10
N PHE A 2 -11.86 -6.31 11.81
CA PHE A 2 -10.60 -5.70 11.34
C PHE A 2 -9.55 -6.74 10.89
N TYR A 3 -9.43 -7.85 11.62
CA TYR A 3 -8.46 -8.91 11.36
C TYR A 3 -8.91 -9.96 10.33
N GLU A 4 -10.13 -9.85 9.78
CA GLU A 4 -10.66 -10.77 8.75
C GLU A 4 -10.38 -12.26 9.04
N LEU A 5 -10.56 -12.72 10.29
CA LEU A 5 -10.08 -14.03 10.73
C LEU A 5 -10.67 -15.20 9.94
N GLU A 6 -11.92 -15.09 9.47
CA GLU A 6 -12.53 -16.10 8.61
C GLU A 6 -11.76 -16.28 7.30
N ARG A 7 -11.37 -15.16 6.66
CA ARG A 7 -10.58 -15.16 5.42
C ARG A 7 -9.16 -15.66 5.67
N ALA A 8 -8.57 -15.30 6.81
CA ALA A 8 -7.27 -15.82 7.22
C ALA A 8 -7.32 -17.33 7.44
N ALA A 9 -8.33 -17.82 8.16
CA ALA A 9 -8.51 -19.23 8.45
C ALA A 9 -8.79 -20.06 7.19
N ALA A 10 -9.58 -19.52 6.25
CA ALA A 10 -9.80 -20.14 4.94
C ALA A 10 -8.48 -20.25 4.16
N PHE A 11 -7.68 -19.17 4.09
CA PHE A 11 -6.36 -19.22 3.45
C PHE A 11 -5.45 -20.31 4.02
N VAL A 12 -5.45 -20.50 5.34
CA VAL A 12 -4.68 -21.57 5.99
C VAL A 12 -5.24 -22.95 5.65
N SER A 13 -6.55 -23.13 5.80
CA SER A 13 -7.21 -24.43 5.70
C SER A 13 -7.30 -24.94 4.26
N ASP A 14 -7.65 -24.07 3.31
CA ASP A 14 -7.82 -24.42 1.89
C ASP A 14 -6.49 -24.86 1.25
N ASN A 15 -5.37 -24.38 1.76
CA ASN A 15 -4.03 -24.76 1.32
C ASN A 15 -3.40 -25.88 2.16
N GLY A 16 -4.07 -26.34 3.23
CA GLY A 16 -3.57 -27.41 4.10
C GLY A 16 -2.30 -27.05 4.89
N PHE A 17 -2.08 -25.76 5.16
CA PHE A 17 -0.93 -25.30 5.93
C PHE A 17 -1.08 -25.66 7.41
N THR A 18 0.01 -26.05 8.06
CA THR A 18 0.08 -26.53 9.45
C THR A 18 0.93 -25.64 10.36
N LYS A 19 1.81 -24.80 9.79
CA LYS A 19 2.62 -23.81 10.52
C LYS A 19 2.56 -22.46 9.82
N ILE A 20 2.07 -21.45 10.53
CA ILE A 20 1.83 -20.12 9.96
C ILE A 20 2.61 -19.07 10.76
N ALA A 21 3.28 -18.18 10.05
CA ALA A 21 3.84 -16.98 10.65
C ALA A 21 2.80 -15.85 10.62
N LEU A 22 2.62 -15.17 11.75
CA LEU A 22 1.78 -13.99 11.87
C LEU A 22 2.67 -12.77 12.07
N GLN A 23 2.55 -11.79 11.18
CA GLN A 23 3.33 -10.56 11.24
C GLN A 23 2.41 -9.37 11.54
N PHE A 24 2.77 -8.59 12.55
CA PHE A 24 2.01 -7.42 12.99
C PHE A 24 2.91 -6.18 13.05
N PRO A 25 2.43 -5.00 12.64
CA PRO A 25 3.07 -3.74 12.99
C PRO A 25 2.97 -3.52 14.51
N ASP A 26 3.85 -2.68 15.07
CA ASP A 26 3.89 -2.34 16.50
C ASP A 26 2.52 -1.96 17.08
N THR A 27 1.71 -1.24 16.30
CA THR A 27 0.38 -0.78 16.71
C THR A 27 -0.64 -1.90 16.88
N LEU A 28 -0.44 -3.05 16.22
CA LEU A 28 -1.33 -4.22 16.27
C LEU A 28 -0.70 -5.39 17.06
N LEU A 29 0.57 -5.28 17.45
CA LEU A 29 1.25 -6.30 18.23
C LEU A 29 0.55 -6.65 19.57
N PRO A 30 -0.10 -5.72 20.30
CA PRO A 30 -0.86 -6.06 21.51
C PRO A 30 -1.96 -7.11 21.29
N ASP A 31 -2.54 -7.18 20.09
CA ASP A 31 -3.64 -8.10 19.77
C ASP A 31 -3.13 -9.46 19.26
N SER A 32 -1.83 -9.59 19.00
CA SER A 32 -1.23 -10.76 18.33
C SER A 32 -1.51 -12.09 19.04
N ALA A 33 -1.50 -12.10 20.37
CA ALA A 33 -1.75 -13.32 21.15
C ALA A 33 -3.21 -13.81 21.04
N ASP A 34 -4.17 -12.88 21.02
CA ASP A 34 -5.59 -13.20 20.83
C ASP A 34 -5.82 -13.72 19.41
N VAL A 35 -5.32 -12.99 18.40
CA VAL A 35 -5.42 -13.39 17.00
C VAL A 35 -4.80 -14.78 16.76
N ALA A 36 -3.61 -15.04 17.31
CA ALA A 36 -2.97 -16.34 17.22
C ALA A 36 -3.84 -17.45 17.82
N THR A 37 -4.33 -17.26 19.05
CA THR A 37 -5.18 -18.25 19.75
C THR A 37 -6.45 -18.57 18.96
N ARG A 38 -7.10 -17.54 18.42
CA ARG A 38 -8.33 -17.69 17.62
C ARG A 38 -8.04 -18.40 16.30
N MET A 39 -6.93 -18.08 15.63
CA MET A 39 -6.49 -18.76 14.41
C MET A 39 -6.12 -20.22 14.64
N GLU A 40 -5.41 -20.54 15.72
CA GLU A 40 -5.10 -21.93 16.10
C GLU A 40 -6.39 -22.72 16.35
N THR A 41 -7.37 -22.12 17.05
CA THR A 41 -8.66 -22.75 17.32
C THR A 41 -9.45 -23.00 16.02
N ALA A 42 -9.43 -22.05 15.09
CA ALA A 42 -10.19 -22.13 13.85
C ALA A 42 -9.59 -23.10 12.82
N THR A 43 -8.26 -23.26 12.81
CA THR A 43 -7.54 -23.99 11.74
C THR A 43 -6.87 -25.28 12.21
N GLY A 44 -6.58 -25.41 13.51
CA GLY A 44 -5.74 -26.47 14.06
C GLY A 44 -4.25 -26.34 13.69
N ALA A 45 -3.87 -25.35 12.88
CA ALA A 45 -2.48 -25.05 12.54
C ALA A 45 -1.80 -24.30 13.69
N LYS A 46 -0.48 -24.43 13.79
CA LYS A 46 0.32 -23.74 14.80
C LYS A 46 0.66 -22.33 14.33
N MET A 47 0.45 -21.34 15.20
CA MET A 47 0.73 -19.94 14.89
C MET A 47 2.04 -19.47 15.53
N TYR A 48 2.85 -18.74 14.76
CA TYR A 48 4.11 -18.16 15.20
C TYR A 48 4.07 -16.65 15.00
N VAL A 49 3.95 -15.89 16.08
CA VAL A 49 4.01 -14.42 16.02
C VAL A 49 5.46 -13.99 15.80
N LEU A 50 5.72 -13.28 14.71
CA LEU A 50 7.04 -12.73 14.41
C LEU A 50 7.33 -11.53 15.31
N GLY A 51 8.45 -11.58 16.03
CA GLY A 51 8.83 -10.56 17.01
C GLY A 51 9.76 -9.47 16.47
N ASP A 52 10.30 -9.63 15.26
CA ASP A 52 11.20 -8.65 14.64
C ASP A 52 10.51 -7.91 13.50
N THR A 53 9.65 -6.94 13.84
CA THR A 53 9.03 -6.03 12.87
C THR A 53 9.64 -4.63 12.89
N SER A 54 10.79 -4.50 13.58
CA SER A 54 11.44 -3.24 13.95
C SER A 54 11.94 -2.41 12.77
N TYR A 55 12.11 -3.02 11.59
CA TYR A 55 12.63 -2.36 10.38
C TYR A 55 11.73 -2.60 9.17
N GLY A 56 10.56 -1.96 9.17
CA GLY A 56 9.67 -1.93 8.01
C GLY A 56 8.36 -2.66 8.27
N SER A 57 7.48 -2.01 9.04
CA SER A 57 6.11 -2.48 9.33
C SER A 57 5.25 -2.77 8.11
N CYS A 58 5.72 -2.42 6.91
CA CYS A 58 5.05 -2.65 5.64
C CYS A 58 5.66 -3.76 4.77
N CYS A 59 6.84 -4.29 5.14
CA CYS A 59 7.53 -5.34 4.38
C CYS A 59 7.31 -6.69 5.05
N VAL A 60 7.14 -7.73 4.24
CA VAL A 60 7.01 -9.10 4.74
C VAL A 60 8.36 -9.65 5.14
N ASP A 61 8.46 -10.25 6.34
CA ASP A 61 9.67 -10.91 6.82
C ASP A 61 9.65 -12.41 6.50
N GLU A 62 10.02 -12.74 5.26
CA GLU A 62 10.15 -14.14 4.82
C GLU A 62 11.26 -14.88 5.57
N VAL A 63 12.32 -14.19 6.02
CA VAL A 63 13.48 -14.80 6.68
C VAL A 63 13.13 -15.27 8.08
N ALA A 64 12.47 -14.45 8.89
CA ALA A 64 12.00 -14.85 10.21
C ALA A 64 10.97 -15.98 10.14
N ALA A 65 10.07 -15.94 9.14
CA ALA A 65 9.10 -17.00 8.90
C ALA A 65 9.77 -18.34 8.52
N GLU A 66 10.80 -18.32 7.67
CA GLU A 66 11.58 -19.51 7.32
C GLU A 66 12.29 -20.13 8.52
N HIS A 67 12.81 -19.33 9.45
CA HIS A 67 13.50 -19.83 10.65
C HIS A 67 12.61 -20.66 11.57
N VAL A 68 11.30 -20.39 11.61
CA VAL A 68 10.33 -21.19 12.37
C VAL A 68 9.72 -22.33 11.54
N GLY A 69 10.13 -22.46 10.27
CA GLY A 69 9.59 -23.42 9.32
C GLY A 69 8.12 -23.17 9.02
N ALA A 70 7.71 -21.90 8.92
CA ALA A 70 6.36 -21.54 8.49
C ALA A 70 6.17 -21.85 7.00
N GLU A 71 4.95 -22.25 6.65
CA GLU A 71 4.55 -22.61 5.29
C GLU A 71 3.86 -21.43 4.57
N ALA A 72 3.38 -20.45 5.33
CA ALA A 72 2.82 -19.21 4.84
C ALA A 72 2.89 -18.10 5.89
N ILE A 73 2.68 -16.85 5.44
CA ILE A 73 2.65 -15.66 6.28
C ILE A 73 1.28 -14.99 6.17
N VAL A 74 0.70 -14.61 7.31
CA VAL A 74 -0.39 -13.65 7.37
C VAL A 74 0.16 -12.32 7.87
N HIS A 75 0.20 -11.33 6.99
CA HIS A 75 0.71 -9.99 7.25
C HIS A 75 -0.45 -9.03 7.54
N TYR A 76 -0.52 -8.50 8.75
CA TYR A 76 -1.55 -7.56 9.18
C TYR A 76 -1.11 -6.10 9.02
N GLY A 77 -2.05 -5.22 8.71
CA GLY A 77 -1.82 -3.77 8.63
C GLY A 77 -1.25 -3.28 7.29
N PRO A 78 -0.66 -2.07 7.27
CA PRO A 78 -0.14 -1.45 6.05
C PRO A 78 0.90 -2.34 5.38
N ALA A 79 0.89 -2.44 4.06
CA ALA A 79 1.89 -3.20 3.32
C ALA A 79 2.35 -2.43 2.08
N CYS A 80 3.66 -2.48 1.81
CA CYS A 80 4.23 -1.93 0.58
C CYS A 80 4.00 -2.83 -0.64
N LEU A 81 3.58 -4.08 -0.40
CA LEU A 81 3.37 -5.13 -1.41
C LEU A 81 4.59 -5.35 -2.30
N SER A 82 5.78 -5.20 -1.73
CA SER A 82 7.01 -5.63 -2.39
C SER A 82 6.92 -7.13 -2.69
N PRO A 83 7.44 -7.59 -3.84
CA PRO A 83 7.35 -8.99 -4.23
C PRO A 83 7.92 -9.93 -3.17
N CYS A 84 7.11 -10.92 -2.74
CA CYS A 84 7.53 -12.01 -1.86
C CYS A 84 7.71 -13.28 -2.70
N ARG A 85 8.88 -13.91 -2.65
CA ARG A 85 9.25 -15.01 -3.57
C ARG A 85 9.32 -16.38 -2.90
N LYS A 86 9.46 -16.43 -1.57
CA LYS A 86 9.77 -17.67 -0.84
C LYS A 86 8.52 -18.33 -0.26
N LEU A 87 7.62 -17.52 0.31
CA LEU A 87 6.44 -18.01 1.00
C LEU A 87 5.15 -17.42 0.41
N PRO A 88 4.04 -18.19 0.41
CA PRO A 88 2.70 -17.65 0.25
C PRO A 88 2.41 -16.61 1.33
N VAL A 89 1.88 -15.45 0.92
CA VAL A 89 1.55 -14.35 1.84
C VAL A 89 0.10 -13.94 1.64
N LEU A 90 -0.66 -13.91 2.73
CA LEU A 90 -1.95 -13.24 2.81
C LEU A 90 -1.77 -11.88 3.49
N HIS A 91 -2.13 -10.81 2.80
CA HIS A 91 -2.21 -9.48 3.40
C HIS A 91 -3.62 -9.18 3.91
N ILE A 92 -3.71 -8.68 5.14
CA ILE A 92 -4.93 -8.20 5.78
C ILE A 92 -4.68 -6.75 6.22
N PHE A 93 -5.11 -5.80 5.38
CA PHE A 93 -4.78 -4.38 5.56
C PHE A 93 -5.58 -3.70 6.67
N GLY A 94 -6.68 -4.32 7.12
CA GLY A 94 -7.74 -3.65 7.85
C GLY A 94 -8.65 -2.84 6.92
N GLN A 95 -9.74 -2.34 7.48
CA GLN A 95 -10.73 -1.51 6.77
C GLN A 95 -11.02 -0.28 7.61
N GLU A 96 -10.23 0.75 7.41
CA GLU A 96 -10.38 2.02 8.12
C GLU A 96 -11.56 2.81 7.59
N GLN A 97 -12.29 3.51 8.46
CA GLN A 97 -13.47 4.24 8.01
C GLN A 97 -13.10 5.38 7.06
N LEU A 98 -13.82 5.45 5.94
CA LEU A 98 -13.73 6.53 4.97
C LEU A 98 -15.10 7.18 4.78
N ASP A 99 -15.20 8.48 5.04
CA ASP A 99 -16.34 9.26 4.59
C ASP A 99 -16.24 9.49 3.07
N ALA A 100 -16.83 8.58 2.31
CA ALA A 100 -16.79 8.62 0.86
C ALA A 100 -17.48 9.87 0.27
N MET A 101 -18.52 10.40 0.94
CA MET A 101 -19.19 11.62 0.48
C MET A 101 -18.24 12.81 0.63
N ARG A 102 -17.64 12.96 1.81
CA ARG A 102 -16.68 14.04 2.04
C ARG A 102 -15.46 13.95 1.13
N CYS A 103 -14.96 12.74 0.87
CA CYS A 103 -13.85 12.53 -0.05
C CYS A 103 -14.20 12.98 -1.48
N VAL A 104 -15.40 12.65 -1.96
CA VAL A 104 -15.91 13.08 -3.28
C VAL A 104 -16.06 14.60 -3.36
N GLU A 105 -16.63 15.24 -2.33
CA GLU A 105 -16.76 16.70 -2.28
C GLU A 105 -15.39 17.38 -2.40
N VAL A 106 -14.43 16.95 -1.59
CA VAL A 106 -13.07 17.47 -1.61
C VAL A 106 -12.39 17.24 -2.96
N PHE A 107 -12.57 16.06 -3.57
CA PHE A 107 -12.05 15.79 -4.90
C PHE A 107 -12.60 16.79 -5.92
N GLN A 108 -13.91 17.06 -5.89
CA GLN A 108 -14.56 18.01 -6.80
C GLN A 108 -14.14 19.46 -6.54
N GLU A 109 -13.87 19.83 -5.29
CA GLU A 109 -13.32 21.15 -4.92
C GLU A 109 -11.91 21.35 -5.51
N LEU A 110 -11.07 20.32 -5.48
CA LEU A 110 -9.69 20.36 -5.97
C LEU A 110 -9.59 20.21 -7.49
N TYR A 111 -10.51 19.47 -8.11
CA TYR A 111 -10.57 19.21 -9.55
C TYR A 111 -11.90 19.68 -10.14
N PRO A 112 -12.14 20.99 -10.27
CA PRO A 112 -13.40 21.52 -10.81
C PRO A 112 -13.61 21.21 -12.30
N ASP A 113 -12.52 20.94 -13.04
CA ASP A 113 -12.59 20.51 -14.44
C ASP A 113 -12.88 19.02 -14.53
N ARG A 114 -14.03 18.68 -15.11
CA ARG A 114 -14.48 17.30 -15.31
C ARG A 114 -13.66 16.52 -16.32
N GLN A 115 -12.90 17.20 -17.18
CA GLN A 115 -12.01 16.57 -18.15
C GLN A 115 -10.60 16.33 -17.60
N ALA A 116 -10.34 16.68 -16.34
CA ALA A 116 -9.05 16.45 -15.71
C ALA A 116 -8.68 14.96 -15.70
N TYR A 117 -7.42 14.67 -16.05
CA TYR A 117 -6.82 13.35 -15.97
C TYR A 117 -6.24 13.18 -14.56
N VAL A 118 -6.82 12.29 -13.76
CA VAL A 118 -6.40 12.11 -12.36
C VAL A 118 -6.31 10.62 -12.03
N VAL A 119 -5.21 10.21 -11.41
CA VAL A 119 -5.06 8.87 -10.83
C VAL A 119 -5.37 8.97 -9.34
N ILE A 120 -6.33 8.16 -8.88
CA ILE A 120 -6.66 8.00 -7.46
C ILE A 120 -5.83 6.88 -6.87
N LEU A 121 -5.06 7.24 -5.84
CA LEU A 121 -4.22 6.36 -5.04
C LEU A 121 -4.80 6.31 -3.61
N SER A 122 -4.65 5.20 -2.90
CA SER A 122 -5.03 5.13 -1.48
C SER A 122 -4.02 4.35 -0.65
N GLU A 123 -3.94 4.62 0.65
CA GLU A 123 -3.35 3.68 1.61
C GLU A 123 -4.11 2.34 1.55
N SER A 124 -3.41 1.25 1.85
CA SER A 124 -3.97 -0.10 1.74
C SER A 124 -5.20 -0.31 2.63
N ALA A 125 -5.27 0.37 3.77
CA ALA A 125 -6.40 0.30 4.70
C ALA A 125 -7.71 0.90 4.14
N TYR A 126 -7.63 1.82 3.17
CA TYR A 126 -8.78 2.44 2.51
C TYR A 126 -9.13 1.79 1.17
N PHE A 127 -8.36 0.78 0.73
CA PHE A 127 -8.56 0.13 -0.56
C PHE A 127 -9.97 -0.44 -0.74
N HIS A 128 -10.59 -0.91 0.34
CA HIS A 128 -11.96 -1.44 0.34
C HIS A 128 -13.02 -0.41 -0.12
N ALA A 129 -12.73 0.89 -0.05
CA ALA A 129 -13.65 1.96 -0.42
C ALA A 129 -13.43 2.51 -1.85
N ILE A 130 -12.39 2.03 -2.56
CA ILE A 130 -12.05 2.51 -3.91
C ILE A 130 -13.18 2.27 -4.91
N ASP A 131 -13.85 1.11 -4.86
CA ASP A 131 -14.94 0.80 -5.78
C ASP A 131 -16.18 1.69 -5.56
N ASP A 132 -16.49 2.03 -4.31
CA ASP A 132 -17.58 2.98 -3.99
C ASP A 132 -17.26 4.37 -4.55
N LEU A 133 -16.02 4.85 -4.36
CA LEU A 133 -15.57 6.12 -4.93
C LEU A 133 -15.58 6.11 -6.46
N ALA A 134 -15.17 5.01 -7.09
CA ALA A 134 -15.22 4.84 -8.53
C ALA A 134 -16.65 4.96 -9.06
N SER A 135 -17.61 4.30 -8.41
CA SER A 135 -19.03 4.37 -8.78
C SER A 135 -19.61 5.79 -8.74
N LYS A 136 -19.05 6.67 -7.87
CA LYS A 136 -19.50 8.05 -7.69
C LYS A 136 -18.79 9.04 -8.61
N LEU A 137 -17.49 8.86 -8.86
CA LEU A 137 -16.68 9.82 -9.62
C LEU A 137 -16.61 9.50 -11.12
N GLN A 138 -16.50 8.24 -11.53
CA GLN A 138 -16.36 7.88 -12.95
C GLN A 138 -17.50 8.39 -13.86
N PRO A 139 -18.79 8.40 -13.42
CA PRO A 139 -19.86 8.97 -14.24
C PRO A 139 -19.72 10.48 -14.51
N ILE A 140 -18.93 11.18 -13.68
CA ILE A 140 -18.76 12.64 -13.71
C ILE A 140 -17.40 13.01 -14.35
N TYR A 141 -16.38 12.20 -14.09
CA TYR A 141 -15.00 12.39 -14.53
C TYR A 141 -14.53 11.19 -15.38
N PRO A 142 -14.67 11.26 -16.71
CA PRO A 142 -14.35 10.12 -17.60
C PRO A 142 -12.87 9.73 -17.59
N ASN A 143 -11.98 10.65 -17.22
CA ASN A 143 -10.53 10.47 -17.28
C ASN A 143 -9.90 10.14 -15.92
N VAL A 144 -10.73 9.84 -14.90
CA VAL A 144 -10.25 9.43 -13.58
C VAL A 144 -10.01 7.94 -13.53
N VAL A 145 -8.79 7.58 -13.14
CA VAL A 145 -8.33 6.20 -13.04
C VAL A 145 -8.13 5.83 -11.58
N PHE A 146 -8.57 4.64 -11.18
CA PHE A 146 -8.44 4.16 -9.80
C PHE A 146 -7.35 3.11 -9.72
N ALA A 147 -6.33 3.36 -8.92
CA ALA A 147 -5.27 2.39 -8.68
C ALA A 147 -5.77 1.19 -7.88
N GLN A 148 -5.44 0.01 -8.38
CA GLN A 148 -5.74 -1.27 -7.77
C GLN A 148 -4.51 -1.78 -7.02
N LEU A 149 -4.70 -2.47 -5.88
CA LEU A 149 -3.59 -3.15 -5.23
C LEU A 149 -3.20 -4.41 -5.99
N ASP A 150 -1.90 -4.61 -6.16
CA ASP A 150 -1.31 -5.75 -6.82
C ASP A 150 -1.25 -6.94 -5.86
N SER A 151 -2.44 -7.47 -5.53
CA SER A 151 -2.55 -8.74 -4.82
C SER A 151 -2.49 -9.88 -5.84
N LYS A 152 -1.66 -10.90 -5.59
CA LYS A 152 -1.24 -12.02 -6.47
C LYS A 152 -2.34 -12.79 -7.26
N LYS A 153 -3.62 -12.42 -7.22
CA LYS A 153 -4.72 -13.03 -7.97
C LYS A 153 -4.73 -12.75 -9.48
N THR A 154 -3.71 -12.09 -10.04
CA THR A 154 -3.69 -11.71 -11.46
C THR A 154 -2.34 -11.96 -12.14
N LEU A 155 -1.70 -13.08 -11.85
CA LEU A 155 -0.72 -13.66 -12.78
C LEU A 155 -1.46 -14.55 -13.78
N ASP A 156 -2.14 -13.98 -14.77
CA ASP A 156 -2.68 -14.78 -15.89
C ASP A 156 -2.74 -14.03 -17.24
N SER A 157 -2.14 -12.84 -17.35
CA SER A 157 -1.98 -12.17 -18.66
C SER A 157 -0.51 -11.95 -18.96
N SER A 158 0.07 -12.86 -19.72
CA SER A 158 1.45 -12.83 -20.25
C SER A 158 1.69 -11.75 -21.32
N HIS A 159 0.82 -10.74 -21.41
CA HIS A 159 0.93 -9.63 -22.35
C HIS A 159 0.93 -8.32 -21.58
N PRO A 160 1.94 -7.45 -21.81
CA PRO A 160 1.92 -6.10 -21.26
C PRO A 160 0.69 -5.39 -21.82
N ILE A 161 -0.19 -4.96 -20.92
CA ILE A 161 -1.32 -4.11 -21.27
C ILE A 161 -0.74 -2.71 -21.53
N SER A 162 -0.93 -2.16 -22.73
CA SER A 162 -0.55 -0.77 -23.04
C SER A 162 -1.07 0.18 -21.96
N GLY A 163 -0.22 1.09 -21.51
CA GLY A 163 -0.53 2.10 -20.51
C GLY A 163 -0.57 1.57 -19.08
N MET A 164 -0.29 0.28 -18.84
CA MET A 164 -0.23 -0.29 -17.50
C MET A 164 1.00 0.22 -16.76
N ILE A 165 0.77 0.85 -15.63
CA ILE A 165 1.79 1.21 -14.65
C ILE A 165 1.66 0.25 -13.49
N GLN A 166 2.77 -0.40 -13.10
CA GLN A 166 2.85 -1.28 -11.94
C GLN A 166 4.02 -0.85 -11.07
N GLN A 167 3.73 -0.16 -9.97
CA GLN A 167 4.74 0.40 -9.08
C GLN A 167 4.18 0.55 -7.67
N PHE A 168 5.02 0.36 -6.65
CA PHE A 168 4.63 0.46 -5.23
C PHE A 168 3.42 -0.40 -4.85
N GLY A 169 3.36 -1.63 -5.39
CA GLY A 169 2.24 -2.52 -5.09
C GLY A 169 0.91 -2.09 -5.69
N ARG A 170 0.92 -1.13 -6.62
CA ARG A 170 -0.26 -0.56 -7.25
C ARG A 170 -0.18 -0.72 -8.73
N ARG A 171 -1.35 -0.92 -9.33
CA ARG A 171 -1.52 -1.00 -10.77
C ARG A 171 -2.66 -0.13 -11.25
N PHE A 172 -2.46 0.54 -12.36
CA PHE A 172 -3.48 1.33 -13.04
C PHE A 172 -3.11 1.49 -14.51
N ILE A 173 -4.11 1.75 -15.34
CA ILE A 173 -3.94 1.91 -16.78
C ILE A 173 -4.23 3.36 -17.13
N ILE A 174 -3.28 4.01 -17.79
CA ILE A 174 -3.42 5.37 -18.31
C ILE A 174 -3.60 5.36 -19.82
N ASP A 175 -4.03 6.49 -20.36
CA ASP A 175 -3.95 6.77 -21.79
C ASP A 175 -2.48 7.06 -22.15
N GLU A 176 -1.86 6.18 -22.95
CA GLU A 176 -0.47 6.31 -23.37
C GLU A 176 -0.23 7.56 -24.23
N ASP A 177 -1.21 7.95 -25.05
CA ASP A 177 -1.09 9.13 -25.90
C ASP A 177 -1.11 10.42 -25.08
N HIS A 178 -1.77 10.39 -23.92
CA HIS A 178 -1.80 11.51 -22.98
C HIS A 178 -0.55 11.57 -22.09
N GLY A 179 0.07 10.42 -21.78
CA GLY A 179 1.29 10.33 -20.96
C GLY A 179 1.05 10.59 -19.47
N LEU A 180 1.81 9.89 -18.61
CA LEU A 180 1.63 9.92 -17.15
C LEU A 180 1.89 11.32 -16.55
N GLU A 181 2.86 12.03 -17.10
CA GLU A 181 3.25 13.38 -16.66
C GLU A 181 2.12 14.40 -16.78
N ASN A 182 1.11 14.12 -17.60
CA ASN A 182 -0.07 14.96 -17.79
C ASN A 182 -1.27 14.53 -16.92
N TYR A 183 -1.08 13.55 -16.03
CA TYR A 183 -2.03 13.21 -14.97
C TYR A 183 -1.68 13.93 -13.67
N SER A 184 -2.72 14.31 -12.92
CA SER A 184 -2.59 14.62 -11.50
C SER A 184 -2.78 13.36 -10.65
N MET A 185 -2.23 13.36 -9.44
CA MET A 185 -2.34 12.27 -8.48
C MET A 185 -3.19 12.74 -7.30
N PHE A 186 -4.25 11.99 -6.96
CA PHE A 186 -5.07 12.24 -5.79
C PHE A 186 -4.92 11.09 -4.79
N TYR A 187 -4.28 11.36 -3.66
CA TYR A 187 -3.96 10.36 -2.65
C TYR A 187 -4.93 10.39 -1.48
N ILE A 188 -5.53 9.25 -1.16
CA ILE A 188 -6.44 9.05 -0.04
C ILE A 188 -5.66 8.39 1.09
N GLY A 189 -5.36 9.18 2.11
CA GLY A 189 -4.54 8.76 3.23
C GLY A 189 -3.86 9.94 3.89
N SER A 190 -3.03 9.62 4.86
CA SER A 190 -2.31 10.58 5.66
C SER A 190 -0.93 10.92 5.12
N GLU A 191 -0.37 12.04 5.57
CA GLU A 191 1.03 12.33 5.30
C GLU A 191 1.92 11.24 5.92
N GLY A 192 2.73 10.61 5.07
CA GLY A 192 3.59 9.51 5.48
C GLY A 192 4.65 9.15 4.45
N PRO A 193 5.43 8.10 4.73
CA PRO A 193 6.49 7.63 3.83
C PRO A 193 5.96 7.22 2.45
N GLU A 194 4.77 6.63 2.39
CA GLU A 194 4.14 6.17 1.15
C GLU A 194 3.85 7.34 0.19
N LEU A 195 3.06 8.32 0.63
CA LEU A 195 2.82 9.55 -0.14
C LEU A 195 4.13 10.24 -0.55
N THR A 196 5.10 10.32 0.37
CA THR A 196 6.41 10.93 0.07
C THR A 196 7.13 10.18 -1.05
N ASN A 197 7.10 8.85 -1.05
CA ASN A 197 7.73 8.03 -2.08
C ASN A 197 7.01 8.18 -3.44
N PHE A 198 5.69 8.28 -3.46
CA PHE A 198 4.93 8.56 -4.69
C PHE A 198 5.33 9.91 -5.28
N MET A 199 5.31 10.96 -4.47
CA MET A 199 5.67 12.32 -4.92
C MET A 199 7.10 12.40 -5.46
N LEU A 200 8.03 11.64 -4.89
CA LEU A 200 9.42 11.60 -5.37
C LEU A 200 9.57 10.86 -6.70
N SER A 201 8.77 9.81 -6.89
CA SER A 201 8.91 8.91 -8.03
C SER A 201 8.10 9.38 -9.23
N TRP A 202 6.91 9.93 -8.99
CA TRP A 202 6.06 10.60 -9.98
C TRP A 202 6.18 12.12 -9.86
N ASN A 203 7.41 12.62 -9.76
CA ASN A 203 7.70 14.03 -9.47
C ASN A 203 7.28 15.04 -10.57
N GLN A 204 6.89 14.56 -11.74
CA GLN A 204 6.34 15.38 -12.82
C GLN A 204 4.82 15.59 -12.67
N CYS A 205 4.15 14.73 -11.90
CA CYS A 205 2.70 14.79 -11.71
C CYS A 205 2.38 15.72 -10.53
N PRO A 206 1.39 16.62 -10.65
CA PRO A 206 0.84 17.35 -9.52
C PRO A 206 0.19 16.40 -8.51
N PHE A 207 0.34 16.66 -7.21
CA PHE A 207 -0.29 15.86 -6.15
C PHE A 207 -1.30 16.67 -5.36
N SER A 208 -2.40 16.01 -5.03
CA SER A 208 -3.33 16.43 -3.98
C SER A 208 -3.60 15.25 -3.06
N SER A 209 -3.96 15.52 -1.82
CA SER A 209 -4.27 14.49 -0.83
C SER A 209 -5.57 14.79 -0.09
N PHE A 210 -6.20 13.74 0.42
CA PHE A 210 -7.31 13.80 1.37
C PHE A 210 -6.99 12.92 2.57
N ASP A 211 -6.92 13.51 3.77
CA ASP A 211 -6.71 12.78 5.01
C ASP A 211 -8.07 12.34 5.59
N PRO A 212 -8.41 11.04 5.56
CA PRO A 212 -9.72 10.55 6.02
C PRO A 212 -9.98 10.79 7.51
N ARG A 213 -8.93 10.99 8.31
CA ARG A 213 -9.03 11.22 9.76
C ARG A 213 -9.43 12.66 10.09
N THR A 214 -9.06 13.60 9.23
CA THR A 214 -9.36 15.03 9.42
C THR A 214 -10.46 15.53 8.48
N GLY A 215 -10.76 14.79 7.40
CA GLY A 215 -11.72 15.18 6.37
C GLY A 215 -11.25 16.35 5.50
N GLN A 216 -9.94 16.64 5.51
CA GLN A 216 -9.34 17.78 4.80
C GLN A 216 -8.63 17.33 3.54
N GLY A 217 -8.86 18.09 2.47
CA GLY A 217 -8.09 18.02 1.23
C GLY A 217 -7.05 19.12 1.13
N ARG A 218 -5.96 18.85 0.42
CA ARG A 218 -4.95 19.87 0.10
C ARG A 218 -4.18 19.52 -1.17
N CYS A 219 -3.66 20.54 -1.85
CA CYS A 219 -2.62 20.36 -2.85
C CYS A 219 -1.28 20.12 -2.15
N GLU A 220 -0.60 19.04 -2.51
CA GLU A 220 0.72 18.72 -2.00
C GLU A 220 1.77 19.50 -2.79
N THR A 221 2.55 20.32 -2.09
CA THR A 221 3.67 21.07 -2.66
C THR A 221 4.93 20.80 -1.85
N LEU A 222 6.10 21.18 -2.37
CA LEU A 222 7.36 21.12 -1.61
C LEU A 222 7.21 21.85 -0.27
N ASP A 223 6.58 23.03 -0.24
CA ASP A 223 6.43 23.83 0.97
C ASP A 223 5.38 23.33 1.95
N VAL A 224 4.49 22.46 1.49
CA VAL A 224 3.47 21.81 2.32
C VAL A 224 4.02 20.50 2.90
N ASN A 225 4.70 19.70 2.09
CA ASN A 225 5.19 18.40 2.49
C ASN A 225 6.56 18.49 3.19
N ARG A 226 6.57 18.38 4.52
CA ARG A 226 7.79 18.53 5.33
C ARG A 226 8.79 17.40 5.07
N ALA A 227 8.29 16.18 4.85
CA ALA A 227 9.11 15.01 4.58
C ALA A 227 9.88 15.16 3.26
N LEU A 228 9.22 15.65 2.22
CA LEU A 228 9.81 15.90 0.90
C LEU A 228 10.92 16.95 0.95
N ARG A 229 10.69 18.10 1.62
CA ARG A 229 11.73 19.13 1.83
C ARG A 229 12.95 18.59 2.55
N ARG A 230 12.74 17.83 3.64
CA ARG A 230 13.84 17.21 4.39
C ARG A 230 14.64 16.27 3.50
N ARG A 231 13.97 15.49 2.66
CA ARG A 231 14.62 14.53 1.75
C ARG A 231 15.44 15.22 0.67
N LEU A 232 14.91 16.25 0.01
CA LEU A 232 15.66 17.04 -0.99
C LEU A 232 16.89 17.73 -0.38
N TYR A 233 16.75 18.30 0.81
CA TYR A 233 17.90 18.85 1.55
C TYR A 233 19.00 17.80 1.82
N LEU A 234 18.62 16.58 2.20
CA LEU A 234 19.57 15.50 2.43
C LEU A 234 20.25 15.03 1.12
N VAL A 235 19.53 15.04 -0.01
CA VAL A 235 20.10 14.72 -1.33
C VAL A 235 21.15 15.75 -1.73
N GLU A 236 20.86 17.05 -1.59
CA GLU A 236 21.85 18.10 -1.87
C GLU A 236 23.07 17.98 -0.96
N ARG A 237 22.88 17.69 0.33
CA ARG A 237 24.01 17.41 1.24
C ARG A 237 24.83 16.19 0.87
N ALA A 238 24.19 15.15 0.35
CA ALA A 238 24.87 13.94 -0.11
C ALA A 238 25.67 14.19 -1.39
N ARG A 239 25.23 15.12 -2.26
CA ARG A 239 25.94 15.52 -3.47
C ARG A 239 27.32 16.12 -3.18
N ASP A 240 27.45 16.82 -2.06
CA ASP A 240 28.72 17.40 -1.60
C ASP A 240 29.60 16.40 -0.82
N ALA A 241 29.14 15.16 -0.62
CA ALA A 241 29.90 14.17 0.14
C ALA A 241 31.11 13.65 -0.67
N GLN A 242 32.28 13.66 -0.04
CA GLN A 242 33.51 13.13 -0.64
C GLN A 242 33.65 11.61 -0.48
N VAL A 243 32.97 11.03 0.51
CA VAL A 243 33.01 9.60 0.83
C VAL A 243 31.58 9.12 1.02
N VAL A 244 31.23 8.01 0.37
CA VAL A 244 29.92 7.38 0.46
C VAL A 244 30.10 5.98 1.04
N GLY A 245 29.38 5.67 2.11
CA GLY A 245 29.26 4.31 2.63
C GLY A 245 28.01 3.65 2.03
N ILE A 246 28.16 2.48 1.43
CA ILE A 246 27.04 1.71 0.89
C ILE A 246 26.61 0.70 1.95
N VAL A 247 25.38 0.84 2.44
CA VAL A 247 24.77 -0.11 3.36
C VAL A 247 24.00 -1.14 2.55
N VAL A 248 24.32 -2.42 2.73
CA VAL A 248 23.63 -3.54 2.09
C VAL A 248 22.87 -4.30 3.16
N GLY A 249 21.56 -4.43 2.99
CA GLY A 249 20.66 -5.18 3.87
C GLY A 249 20.02 -6.36 3.12
N PRO A 250 19.69 -7.47 3.81
CA PRO A 250 19.10 -8.65 3.19
C PRO A 250 17.59 -8.52 2.88
N LEU A 251 16.95 -7.43 3.31
CA LEU A 251 15.50 -7.25 3.21
C LEU A 251 15.14 -6.44 1.96
N GLY A 252 14.42 -7.07 1.02
CA GLY A 252 13.62 -6.38 0.00
C GLY A 252 14.35 -5.77 -1.20
N ALA A 253 15.59 -6.16 -1.50
CA ALA A 253 16.22 -5.81 -2.77
C ALA A 253 15.91 -6.90 -3.82
N ASP A 254 15.29 -6.48 -4.93
CA ASP A 254 15.16 -7.31 -6.12
C ASP A 254 16.56 -7.72 -6.63
N ASP A 255 16.82 -9.02 -6.69
CA ASP A 255 17.66 -9.62 -7.75
C ASP A 255 16.82 -9.76 -9.03
#